data_AF-A0A916MRQ2-F1
#
_entry.id   AF-A0A916MRQ2-F1
#
_cell.length_a   1.000
_cell.length_b   1.000
_cell.length_c   1.000
_cell.angle_alpha   90.00
_cell.angle_beta   90.00
_cell.angle_gamma   90.00
#
_symmetry.space_group_name_H-M   'P 1'
#
loop_
_entity.id
_entity.type
_entity.pdbx_description
1 polymer ?
#
loop_
_entity_poly.entity_id
_entity_poly.type
_entity_poly.pdbx_seq_one_letter_code
_entity_poly.pdbx_strand_id
1 'polypeptide(L)'
;MWILVQVVRGSKHFEAESRVGNHVLISDSSDLVISGRALGTDGYRFEARKGNESFVVSDFPGIQAGRSLIPNFMALAERIGAVSVLAPA
;
A
#
# COMPACT_ATOMS: atom_id res chain seq x y z
N MET A 1 9.94 4.07 12.72
CA MET A 1 10.46 3.75 11.37
C MET A 1 9.35 3.16 10.52
N TRP A 2 9.44 3.37 9.20
CA TRP A 2 8.57 2.70 8.23
C TRP A 2 9.38 1.68 7.45
N ILE A 3 8.76 0.55 7.14
CA ILE A 3 9.39 -0.56 6.43
C ILE A 3 8.56 -0.85 5.19
N LEU A 4 9.16 -0.73 4.00
CA LEU A 4 8.55 -1.12 2.73
C LEU A 4 8.84 -2.60 2.46
N VAL A 5 7.79 -3.40 2.35
CA VAL A 5 7.87 -4.83 2.04
C VAL A 5 6.87 -5.21 0.95
N GLN A 6 7.04 -6.39 0.37
CA GLN A 6 6.09 -6.99 -0.56
C GLN A 6 5.37 -8.16 0.12
N VAL A 7 4.04 -8.22 0.00
CA VAL A 7 3.24 -9.27 0.63
C VAL A 7 3.02 -10.46 -0.29
N VAL A 8 3.04 -11.65 0.30
CA VAL A 8 2.78 -12.91 -0.39
C VAL A 8 1.29 -13.22 -0.46
N ARG A 9 0.91 -14.06 -1.44
CA ARG A 9 -0.45 -14.62 -1.54
C ARG A 9 -0.81 -15.33 -0.23
N GLY A 10 -2.00 -15.03 0.29
CA GLY A 10 -2.48 -15.53 1.60
C GLY A 10 -2.41 -14.50 2.73
N SER A 11 -1.67 -13.40 2.55
CA SER A 11 -1.74 -12.25 3.46
C SER A 11 -3.09 -11.54 3.35
N LYS A 12 -3.61 -11.01 4.47
CA LYS A 12 -4.81 -10.13 4.49
C LYS A 12 -4.63 -8.82 3.71
N HIS A 13 -3.38 -8.46 3.39
CA HIS A 13 -3.03 -7.28 2.60
C HIS A 13 -2.80 -7.59 1.12
N PHE A 14 -2.85 -8.87 0.73
CA PHE A 14 -2.69 -9.26 -0.67
C PHE A 14 -3.94 -8.90 -1.47
N GLU A 15 -3.74 -8.28 -2.62
CA GLU A 15 -4.78 -8.05 -3.63
C GLU A 15 -4.34 -8.65 -4.97
N ALA A 16 -5.19 -9.48 -5.57
CA ALA A 16 -4.88 -10.16 -6.84
C ALA A 16 -4.65 -9.16 -7.97
N GLU A 17 -5.41 -8.07 -7.98
CA GLU A 17 -5.31 -6.96 -8.94
C GLU A 17 -4.64 -5.73 -8.30
N SER A 18 -3.70 -5.96 -7.38
CA SER A 18 -3.02 -4.87 -6.67
C SER A 18 -2.38 -3.90 -7.66
N ARG A 19 -2.79 -2.63 -7.58
CA ARG A 19 -2.20 -1.56 -8.40
C ARG A 19 -0.87 -1.07 -7.86
N VAL A 20 -0.49 -1.49 -6.65
CA VAL A 20 0.77 -1.14 -6.00
C VAL A 20 1.75 -2.31 -5.95
N GLY A 21 1.54 -3.38 -6.73
CA GLY A 21 2.45 -4.52 -6.80
C GLY A 21 2.51 -5.36 -5.51
N ASN A 22 1.44 -5.31 -4.70
CA ASN A 22 1.38 -5.92 -3.37
C ASN A 22 2.48 -5.42 -2.42
N HIS A 23 2.91 -4.17 -2.58
CA HIS A 23 3.74 -3.50 -1.58
C HIS A 23 2.88 -2.99 -0.42
N VAL A 24 3.45 -3.03 0.79
CA VAL A 24 2.87 -2.45 2.00
C VAL A 24 3.94 -1.71 2.80
N LEU A 25 3.52 -0.74 3.58
CA LEU A 25 4.36 -0.02 4.53
C LEU A 25 3.95 -0.42 5.95
N ILE A 26 4.90 -0.91 6.74
CA ILE A 26 4.67 -1.35 8.11
C ILE A 26 5.41 -0.40 9.06
N SER A 27 4.73 0.07 10.09
CA SER A 27 5.38 0.80 11.19
C SER A 27 6.06 -0.20 12.12
N ASP A 28 7.33 0.05 12.48
CA ASP A 28 8.04 -0.78 13.48
C ASP A 28 7.66 -0.45 14.93
N SER A 29 7.04 0.71 15.13
CA SER A 29 6.73 1.28 16.45
C SER A 29 5.24 1.25 16.78
N SER A 30 4.40 0.73 15.89
CA SER A 30 2.95 0.62 16.07
C SER A 30 2.37 -0.44 15.14
N ASP A 31 1.13 -0.87 15.40
CA ASP A 31 0.41 -1.81 14.53
C ASP A 31 -0.13 -1.16 13.22
N LEU A 32 0.39 0.00 12.84
CA LEU A 32 -0.06 0.75 11.68
C LEU A 32 0.52 0.15 10.40
N VAL A 33 -0.36 -0.20 9.45
CA VAL A 33 0.02 -0.72 8.13
C VAL A 33 -0.66 0.10 7.04
N ILE A 34 0.10 0.57 6.05
CA ILE A 34 -0.42 1.22 4.85
C ILE A 34 -0.39 0.23 3.69
N SER A 35 -1.52 0.04 3.04
CA SER A 35 -1.67 -0.83 1.87
C SER A 35 -2.54 -0.15 0.81
N GLY A 36 -2.34 -0.51 -0.46
CA GLY A 36 -3.29 -0.14 -1.51
C GLY A 36 -4.57 -0.98 -1.43
N ARG A 37 -5.73 -0.37 -1.68
CA ARG A 37 -7.06 -1.01 -1.66
C ARG A 37 -7.91 -0.56 -2.83
N ALA A 38 -8.52 -1.51 -3.54
CA ALA A 38 -9.58 -1.20 -4.51
C ALA A 38 -10.86 -0.71 -3.82
N LEU A 39 -11.51 0.31 -4.40
CA LEU A 39 -12.77 0.89 -3.92
C LEU A 39 -13.92 0.58 -4.89
N GLY A 40 -14.12 -0.70 -5.19
CA GLY A 40 -15.09 -1.13 -6.21
C GLY A 40 -14.61 -0.86 -7.63
N THR A 41 -15.53 -0.60 -8.56
CA THR A 41 -15.23 -0.52 -10.01
C THR A 41 -14.33 0.64 -10.41
N ASP A 42 -14.36 1.76 -9.69
CA ASP A 42 -13.82 3.03 -10.21
C ASP A 42 -12.89 3.77 -9.26
N GLY A 43 -12.37 3.10 -8.22
CA GLY A 43 -11.53 3.77 -7.23
C GLY A 43 -10.41 2.89 -6.70
N TYR A 44 -9.35 3.54 -6.25
CA TYR A 44 -8.28 2.92 -5.51
C TYR A 44 -7.81 3.89 -4.44
N ARG A 45 -7.38 3.40 -3.27
CA ARG A 45 -6.82 4.25 -2.22
C ARG A 45 -5.59 3.64 -1.59
N PHE A 46 -4.79 4.49 -0.97
CA PHE A 46 -3.83 4.07 0.04
C PHE A 46 -4.51 4.20 1.39
N GLU A 47 -4.66 3.08 2.08
CA GLU A 47 -5.35 2.98 3.37
C GLU A 47 -4.34 2.63 4.45
N ALA A 48 -4.30 3.44 5.51
CA ALA A 48 -3.62 3.09 6.74
C ALA A 48 -4.60 2.41 7.70
N ARG A 49 -4.22 1.29 8.30
CA ARG A 49 -5.03 0.56 9.27
C ARG A 49 -4.34 0.46 10.61
N LYS A 50 -5.05 0.77 11.69
CA LYS A 50 -4.61 0.58 13.08
C LYS A 50 -5.69 -0.20 13.83
N GLY A 51 -5.45 -1.49 14.07
CA GLY A 51 -6.50 -2.38 14.58
C GLY A 51 -7.73 -2.38 13.66
N ASN A 52 -8.86 -1.89 14.18
CA ASN A 52 -10.14 -1.79 13.45
C ASN A 52 -10.36 -0.42 12.79
N GLU A 53 -9.49 0.55 13.04
CA GLU A 53 -9.57 1.88 12.44
C GLU A 53 -8.93 1.89 11.06
N SER A 54 -9.52 2.65 10.14
CA SER A 54 -9.02 2.85 8.78
C SER A 54 -8.94 4.35 8.46
N PHE A 55 -7.80 4.78 7.94
CA PHE A 55 -7.51 6.16 7.57
C PHE A 55 -7.16 6.24 6.09
N VAL A 56 -7.66 7.26 5.41
CA VAL A 56 -7.32 7.51 4.00
C VAL A 56 -6.01 8.30 3.94
N VAL A 57 -4.98 7.71 3.34
CA VAL A 57 -3.68 8.37 3.14
C VAL A 57 -3.65 9.10 1.80
N SER A 58 -4.21 8.47 0.76
CA SER A 58 -4.35 9.05 -0.57
C SER A 58 -5.51 8.36 -1.28
N ASP A 59 -6.25 9.12 -2.06
CA ASP A 59 -7.41 8.62 -2.79
C ASP A 59 -7.22 8.85 -4.30
N PHE A 60 -7.64 7.88 -5.11
CA PHE A 60 -7.49 7.88 -6.56
C PHE A 60 -8.84 7.55 -7.21
N PRO A 61 -9.76 8.53 -7.26
CA PRO A 61 -11.06 8.34 -7.91
C PRO A 61 -10.92 8.27 -9.43
N GLY A 62 -11.79 7.50 -10.08
CA GLY A 62 -11.85 7.38 -11.54
C GLY A 62 -10.58 6.80 -12.16
N ILE A 63 -9.80 6.04 -11.39
CA ILE A 63 -8.54 5.51 -11.88
C ILE A 63 -8.78 4.41 -12.91
N GLN A 64 -8.34 4.68 -14.15
CA GLN A 64 -8.43 3.75 -15.28
C GLN A 64 -8.03 2.33 -14.86
N ALA A 65 -8.84 1.34 -15.26
CA ALA A 65 -8.57 -0.07 -14.99
C ALA A 65 -7.15 -0.45 -15.39
N GLY A 66 -6.46 -1.21 -14.52
CA GLY A 66 -5.09 -1.67 -14.78
C GLY A 66 -3.99 -0.60 -14.67
N ARG A 67 -4.31 0.68 -14.42
CA ARG A 67 -3.28 1.70 -14.18
C ARG A 67 -2.47 1.36 -12.93
N SER A 68 -1.16 1.21 -13.10
CA SER A 68 -0.22 1.04 -12.01
C SER A 68 -0.12 2.31 -11.15
N LEU A 69 -0.12 2.10 -9.84
CA LEU A 69 0.14 3.08 -8.79
C LEU A 69 1.43 2.75 -8.02
N ILE A 70 2.25 1.81 -8.52
CA ILE A 70 3.55 1.50 -7.93
C ILE A 70 4.40 2.78 -7.76
N PRO A 71 4.57 3.66 -8.78
CA PRO A 71 5.36 4.88 -8.61
C PRO A 71 4.82 5.80 -7.51
N ASN A 72 3.50 5.93 -7.41
CA ASN A 72 2.84 6.74 -6.38
C ASN A 72 3.06 6.16 -4.98
N PHE A 73 3.02 4.83 -4.85
CA PHE A 73 3.23 4.15 -3.57
C PHE A 73 4.71 4.22 -3.13
N MET A 74 5.65 4.10 -4.08
CA MET A 74 7.08 4.27 -3.81
C MET A 74 7.41 5.71 -3.41
N ALA A 75 6.81 6.70 -4.07
CA ALA A 75 6.96 8.10 -3.68
C ALA A 75 6.41 8.38 -2.26
N LEU A 76 5.32 7.70 -1.86
CA LEU A 76 4.84 7.75 -0.48
C LEU A 76 5.86 7.13 0.48
N ALA A 77 6.39 5.96 0.16
CA ALA A 77 7.40 5.26 0.96
C ALA A 77 8.63 6.15 1.21
N GLU A 78 9.16 6.78 0.16
CA GLU A 78 10.27 7.72 0.24
C GLU A 78 9.94 8.92 1.14
N ARG A 79 8.77 9.56 0.92
CA ARG A 79 8.33 10.73 1.70
C ARG A 79 8.22 10.47 3.21
N ILE A 80 7.87 9.25 3.61
CA ILE A 80 7.76 8.89 5.03
C ILE A 80 9.04 8.27 5.60
N GLY A 81 10.13 8.25 4.81
CA GLY A 81 11.42 7.69 5.22
C GLY A 81 11.38 6.18 5.42
N ALA A 82 10.64 5.47 4.58
CA ALA A 82 10.55 4.01 4.67
C ALA A 82 11.84 3.35 4.19
N VAL A 83 12.32 2.38 4.98
CA VAL A 83 13.44 1.53 4.61
C VAL A 83 12.92 0.38 3.76
N SER A 84 13.46 0.22 2.56
CA SER A 84 13.13 -0.91 1.68
C SER A 84 13.88 -2.16 2.11
N VAL A 85 13.14 -3.25 2.36
CA VAL A 85 13.70 -4.59 2.61
C VAL A 85 13.41 -5.56 1.46
N LEU A 86 12.95 -5.01 0.34
CA LEU A 86 12.80 -5.78 -0.90
C LEU A 86 14.19 -6.29 -1.29
N ALA A 87 14.33 -7.60 -1.45
CA ALA A 87 15.58 -8.20 -1.89
C ALA A 87 16.02 -7.53 -3.21
N PRO A 88 17.33 -7.23 -3.40
CA PRO A 88 17.80 -6.76 -4.68
C PRO A 88 17.43 -7.79 -5.76
N ALA A 89 16.89 -7.29 -6.87
CA ALA A 89 16.56 -8.07 -8.05
C ALA A 89 17.80 -8.65 -8.71
#